data_AF-A0A433TF26-F1
#
_entry.id   AF-A0A433TF26-F1
#
_cell.length_a   1.000
_cell.length_b   1.000
_cell.length_c   1.000
_cell.angle_alpha   90.00
_cell.angle_beta   90.00
_cell.angle_gamma   90.00
#
_symmetry.space_group_name_H-M   'P 1'
#
loop_
_entity.id
_entity.type
_entity.pdbx_description
1 polymer ?
#
loop_
_entity_poly.entity_id
_entity_poly.type
_entity_poly.pdbx_seq_one_letter_code
_entity_poly.pdbx_strand_id
1 'polypeptide(L)'
;MSSACESLVVACDQLTILAQRFGNNVARSSGIKDSLCQAAKDVLQGVLKIFLVIDDHYVRQILGKVDFVQRKVADVLRASKSQLVDVFKCLTFSVLALKTELKKRCSNLLSAACREQILVWSGVLQNSVASLSLATQTRLKYRDNLAAK
;
A
#
# COMPACT_ATOMS: atom_id res chain seq x y z
N MET A 1 -11.42 -1.53 10.13
CA MET A 1 -10.41 -1.34 11.21
C MET A 1 -11.06 -1.35 12.58
N SER A 2 -12.09 -0.52 12.86
CA SER A 2 -12.79 -0.48 14.17
C SER A 2 -13.22 -1.85 14.71
N SER A 3 -13.98 -2.61 13.93
CA SER A 3 -14.47 -3.94 14.34
C SER A 3 -13.36 -4.96 14.67
N ALA A 4 -12.22 -4.90 13.98
CA ALA A 4 -11.08 -5.79 14.27
C ALA A 4 -10.37 -5.41 15.56
N CYS A 5 -10.25 -4.10 15.84
CA CYS A 5 -9.69 -3.58 17.09
C CYS A 5 -10.61 -3.90 18.28
N GLU A 6 -11.92 -3.69 18.15
CA GLU A 6 -12.92 -4.01 19.16
C GLU A 6 -12.87 -5.50 19.53
N SER A 7 -12.81 -6.37 18.51
CA SER A 7 -12.69 -7.82 18.72
C SER A 7 -11.41 -8.21 19.47
N LEU A 8 -10.29 -7.52 19.19
CA LEU A 8 -9.03 -7.76 19.90
C LEU A 8 -9.09 -7.29 21.35
N VAL A 9 -9.71 -6.13 21.63
CA VAL A 9 -9.89 -5.64 23.01
C VAL A 9 -10.64 -6.67 23.86
N VAL A 10 -11.75 -7.19 23.34
CA VAL A 10 -12.52 -8.23 24.03
C VAL A 10 -11.68 -9.48 24.30
N ALA A 11 -10.87 -9.93 23.31
CA ALA A 11 -9.99 -11.08 23.50
C ALA A 11 -8.88 -10.82 24.55
N CYS A 12 -8.32 -9.60 24.60
CA CYS A 12 -7.34 -9.19 25.60
C CYS A 12 -7.94 -9.15 27.01
N ASP A 13 -9.17 -8.64 27.15
CA ASP A 13 -9.88 -8.60 28.43
C ASP A 13 -10.14 -10.03 28.94
N GLN A 14 -10.61 -10.92 28.05
CA GLN A 14 -10.81 -12.33 28.36
C GLN A 14 -9.52 -13.03 28.79
N LEU A 15 -8.41 -12.78 28.08
CA LEU A 15 -7.10 -13.31 28.44
C LEU A 15 -6.66 -12.82 29.82
N THR A 16 -6.84 -11.54 30.11
CA THR A 16 -6.49 -10.93 31.41
C THR A 16 -7.26 -11.56 32.56
N ILE A 17 -8.58 -11.72 32.38
CA ILE A 17 -9.45 -12.36 33.38
C ILE A 17 -9.02 -13.81 33.62
N LEU A 18 -8.75 -14.57 32.56
CA LEU A 18 -8.32 -15.96 32.68
C LEU A 18 -6.93 -16.09 33.30
N ALA A 19 -6.00 -15.18 32.99
CA ALA A 19 -4.67 -15.15 33.58
C ALA A 19 -4.73 -14.88 35.10
N GLN A 20 -5.56 -13.94 35.53
CA GLN A 20 -5.81 -13.67 36.96
C GLN A 20 -6.42 -14.88 37.66
N ARG A 21 -7.42 -15.54 37.05
CA ARG A 21 -8.05 -16.75 37.60
C ARG A 21 -7.08 -17.93 37.69
N PHE A 22 -6.16 -18.04 36.75
CA PHE A 22 -5.11 -19.06 36.76
C PHE A 22 -4.08 -18.79 37.87
N GLY A 23 -3.69 -17.53 38.08
CA GLY A 23 -2.77 -17.13 39.15
C GLY A 23 -3.32 -17.31 40.56
N ASN A 24 -4.63 -17.10 40.75
CA ASN A 24 -5.29 -17.18 42.06
C ASN A 24 -5.79 -18.59 42.44
N ASN A 25 -5.75 -19.56 41.52
CA ASN A 25 -6.20 -20.94 41.80
C ASN A 25 -5.07 -21.83 42.34
N VAL A 26 -5.24 -22.34 43.56
CA VAL A 26 -4.28 -23.28 44.21
C VAL A 26 -4.24 -24.62 43.49
N ALA A 27 -5.38 -25.08 42.93
CA ALA A 27 -5.45 -26.26 42.08
C ALA A 27 -5.48 -25.83 40.61
N ARG A 28 -4.31 -25.84 39.95
CA ARG A 28 -4.14 -25.52 38.52
C ARG A 28 -4.78 -26.60 37.64
N SER A 29 -6.11 -26.62 37.58
CA SER A 29 -6.88 -27.61 36.82
C SER A 29 -6.58 -27.53 35.32
N SER A 30 -6.64 -28.68 34.63
CA SER A 30 -6.37 -28.77 33.19
C SER A 30 -7.26 -27.81 32.39
N GLY A 31 -8.56 -27.73 32.73
CA GLY A 31 -9.51 -26.90 31.99
C GLY A 31 -9.23 -25.39 32.03
N ILE A 32 -8.64 -24.86 33.11
CA ILE A 32 -8.24 -23.44 33.17
C ILE A 32 -7.02 -23.21 32.28
N LYS A 33 -6.08 -24.16 32.22
CA LYS A 33 -4.92 -24.08 31.31
C LYS A 33 -5.38 -24.08 29.85
N ASP A 34 -6.29 -24.98 29.49
CA ASP A 34 -6.80 -25.08 28.13
C ASP A 34 -7.55 -23.81 27.72
N SER A 35 -8.37 -23.26 28.62
CA SER A 35 -9.09 -22.00 28.40
C SER A 35 -8.13 -20.81 28.26
N LEU A 36 -7.07 -20.75 29.07
CA LEU A 36 -6.04 -19.72 28.99
C LEU A 36 -5.26 -19.80 27.67
N CYS A 37 -4.88 -21.01 27.26
CA CYS A 37 -4.22 -21.26 25.97
C CYS A 37 -5.13 -20.86 24.80
N GLN A 38 -6.43 -21.13 24.88
CA GLN A 38 -7.37 -20.72 23.85
C GLN A 38 -7.50 -19.19 23.77
N ALA A 39 -7.67 -18.51 24.90
CA ALA A 39 -7.73 -17.04 24.92
C ALA A 39 -6.45 -16.39 24.37
N ALA A 40 -5.27 -16.98 24.65
CA ALA A 40 -4.02 -16.52 24.06
C ALA A 40 -3.99 -16.71 22.53
N LYS A 41 -4.50 -17.83 22.01
CA LYS A 41 -4.66 -18.05 20.55
C LYS A 41 -5.62 -17.04 19.93
N ASP A 42 -6.72 -16.73 20.61
CA ASP A 42 -7.72 -15.79 20.12
C ASP A 42 -7.14 -14.36 20.01
N VAL A 43 -6.34 -13.94 21.00
CA VAL A 43 -5.57 -12.68 20.94
C VAL A 43 -4.60 -12.68 19.76
N LEU A 44 -3.80 -13.75 19.59
CA LEU A 44 -2.87 -13.86 18.45
C LEU A 44 -3.60 -13.79 17.10
N GLN A 45 -4.75 -14.47 16.98
CA GLN A 45 -5.58 -14.42 15.78
C GLN A 45 -6.15 -13.01 15.54
N GLY A 46 -6.57 -12.32 16.60
CA GLY A 46 -7.02 -10.93 16.52
C GLY A 46 -5.93 -9.98 16.02
N VAL A 47 -4.71 -10.11 16.57
CA VAL A 47 -3.53 -9.33 16.13
C VAL A 47 -3.23 -9.59 14.65
N LEU A 48 -3.22 -10.86 14.22
CA LEU A 48 -3.00 -11.22 12.81
C LEU A 48 -4.04 -10.59 11.88
N LYS A 49 -5.32 -10.62 12.26
CA LYS A 49 -6.39 -9.96 11.48
C LYS A 49 -6.15 -8.47 11.33
N ILE A 50 -5.72 -7.79 12.39
CA ILE A 50 -5.40 -6.36 12.34
C ILE A 50 -4.24 -6.09 11.38
N PHE A 51 -3.15 -6.87 11.47
CA PHE A 51 -2.02 -6.71 10.54
C PHE A 51 -2.43 -6.91 9.08
N LEU A 52 -3.28 -7.90 8.78
CA LEU A 52 -3.80 -8.11 7.43
C LEU A 52 -4.65 -6.92 6.94
N VAL A 53 -5.50 -6.36 7.79
CA VAL A 53 -6.33 -5.19 7.44
C VAL A 53 -5.46 -3.94 7.20
N ILE A 54 -4.42 -3.74 8.01
CA ILE A 54 -3.46 -2.64 7.83
C ILE A 54 -2.69 -2.81 6.52
N ASP A 55 -2.23 -4.03 6.23
CA ASP A 55 -1.50 -4.31 4.99
C ASP A 55 -2.38 -4.08 3.74
N ASP A 56 -3.61 -4.61 3.73
CA ASP A 56 -4.58 -4.37 2.66
C ASP A 56 -4.86 -2.87 2.47
N HIS A 57 -5.06 -2.14 3.57
CA HIS A 57 -5.25 -0.69 3.50
C HIS A 57 -4.07 0.02 2.85
N TYR A 58 -2.84 -0.33 3.23
CA TYR A 58 -1.63 0.26 2.65
C TYR A 58 -1.49 -0.06 1.15
N VAL A 59 -1.77 -1.30 0.75
CA VAL A 59 -1.76 -1.71 -0.65
C VAL A 59 -2.81 -0.94 -1.46
N ARG A 60 -4.03 -0.78 -0.95
CA ARG A 60 -5.08 0.02 -1.61
C ARG A 60 -4.69 1.49 -1.78
N GLN A 61 -3.99 2.09 -0.82
CA GLN A 61 -3.49 3.45 -0.97
C GLN A 61 -2.48 3.58 -2.12
N ILE A 62 -1.59 2.60 -2.26
CA ILE A 62 -0.63 2.56 -3.39
C ILE A 62 -1.39 2.41 -4.72
N LEU A 63 -2.36 1.49 -4.79
CA LEU A 63 -3.18 1.30 -5.98
C LEU A 63 -3.94 2.58 -6.36
N GLY A 64 -4.53 3.29 -5.40
CA GLY A 64 -5.18 4.57 -5.67
C GLY A 64 -4.22 5.63 -6.24
N LYS A 65 -2.94 5.60 -5.87
CA LYS A 65 -1.90 6.46 -6.49
C LYS A 65 -1.54 5.99 -7.90
N VAL A 66 -1.50 4.69 -8.15
CA VAL A 66 -1.33 4.14 -9.51
C VAL A 66 -2.46 4.61 -10.43
N ASP A 67 -3.71 4.49 -9.99
CA ASP A 67 -4.88 4.95 -10.74
C ASP A 67 -4.85 6.47 -10.99
N PHE A 68 -4.36 7.24 -10.03
CA PHE A 68 -4.16 8.67 -10.21
C PHE A 68 -3.09 8.98 -11.26
N VAL A 69 -1.95 8.30 -11.23
CA VAL A 69 -0.89 8.44 -12.25
C VAL A 69 -1.43 8.06 -13.63
N GLN A 70 -2.18 6.96 -13.76
CA GLN A 70 -2.82 6.57 -15.02
C GLN A 70 -3.74 7.66 -15.57
N ARG A 71 -4.57 8.27 -14.72
CA ARG A 71 -5.40 9.42 -15.11
C ARG A 71 -4.55 10.61 -15.58
N LYS A 72 -3.43 10.90 -14.93
CA LYS A 72 -2.51 11.97 -15.37
C LYS A 72 -1.81 11.68 -16.69
N VAL A 73 -1.51 10.42 -16.98
CA VAL A 73 -1.06 10.03 -18.32
C VAL A 73 -2.16 10.26 -19.37
N ALA A 74 -3.41 9.93 -19.06
CA ALA A 74 -4.53 10.21 -19.96
C ALA A 74 -4.77 11.71 -20.17
N ASP A 75 -4.57 12.54 -19.13
CA ASP A 75 -4.65 14.00 -19.23
C ASP A 75 -3.61 14.55 -20.22
N VAL A 76 -2.40 13.99 -20.28
CA VAL A 76 -1.35 14.39 -21.25
C VAL A 76 -1.84 14.21 -22.69
N LEU A 77 -2.53 13.11 -22.98
CA LEU A 77 -3.03 12.82 -24.33
C LEU A 77 -4.14 13.79 -24.78
N ARG A 78 -4.83 14.42 -23.83
CA ARG A 78 -5.95 15.35 -24.09
C ARG A 78 -5.53 16.82 -23.97
N ALA A 79 -4.35 17.09 -23.42
CA ALA A 79 -3.88 18.43 -23.14
C ALA A 79 -3.64 19.24 -24.41
N SER A 80 -4.03 20.51 -24.39
CA SER A 80 -3.63 21.47 -25.40
C SER A 80 -2.18 21.92 -25.19
N LYS A 81 -1.59 22.58 -26.20
CA LYS A 81 -0.21 23.08 -26.14
C LYS A 81 0.03 24.02 -24.94
N SER A 82 -0.96 24.85 -24.59
CA SER A 82 -0.85 25.79 -23.46
C SER A 82 -0.96 25.10 -22.09
N GLN A 83 -1.63 23.94 -22.01
CA GLN A 83 -1.82 23.19 -20.77
C GLN A 83 -0.72 22.16 -20.51
N LEU A 84 0.07 21.82 -21.53
CA LEU A 84 1.00 20.70 -21.51
C LEU A 84 2.02 20.77 -20.36
N VAL A 85 2.55 21.97 -20.10
CA VAL A 85 3.53 22.20 -19.03
C VAL A 85 2.96 21.85 -17.66
N ASP A 86 1.74 22.30 -17.38
CA ASP A 86 1.10 22.07 -16.07
C ASP A 86 0.67 20.61 -15.90
N VAL A 87 0.20 19.97 -16.97
CA VAL A 87 -0.14 18.54 -16.95
C VAL A 87 1.11 17.68 -16.71
N PHE A 88 2.24 17.97 -17.37
CA PHE A 88 3.50 17.24 -17.11
C PHE A 88 4.07 17.49 -15.72
N LYS A 89 3.98 18.72 -15.20
CA LYS A 89 4.33 18.99 -13.79
C LYS A 89 3.49 18.10 -12.86
N CYS A 90 2.17 18.09 -13.05
CA CYS A 90 1.27 17.28 -12.25
C CYS A 90 1.60 15.78 -12.34
N LEU A 91 1.82 15.26 -13.55
CA LEU A 91 2.23 13.86 -13.76
C LEU A 91 3.55 13.55 -13.06
N THR A 92 4.55 14.43 -13.18
CA THR A 92 5.87 14.26 -12.55
C THR A 92 5.75 14.18 -11.03
N PHE A 93 5.00 15.11 -10.40
CA PHE A 93 4.75 15.06 -8.96
C PHE A 93 4.00 13.78 -8.55
N SER A 94 3.03 13.35 -9.35
CA SER A 94 2.25 12.13 -9.08
C SER A 94 3.14 10.88 -9.10
N VAL A 95 4.02 10.77 -10.09
CA VAL A 95 4.97 9.66 -10.22
C VAL A 95 5.99 9.68 -9.08
N LEU A 96 6.49 10.85 -8.68
CA LEU A 96 7.42 10.96 -7.55
C LEU A 96 6.76 10.57 -6.22
N ALA A 97 5.50 10.98 -6.02
CA ALA A 97 4.73 10.59 -4.85
C ALA A 97 4.48 9.07 -4.81
N LEU A 98 4.13 8.47 -5.95
CA LEU A 98 3.99 7.01 -6.07
C LEU A 98 5.33 6.30 -5.77
N LYS A 99 6.43 6.76 -6.35
CA LYS A 99 7.77 6.19 -6.10
C LYS A 99 8.15 6.23 -4.63
N THR A 100 7.82 7.32 -3.92
CA THR A 100 8.07 7.43 -2.48
C THR A 100 7.31 6.36 -1.70
N GLU A 101 6.03 6.12 -2.01
CA GLU A 101 5.25 5.05 -1.36
C GLU A 101 5.73 3.66 -1.74
N LEU A 102 6.10 3.42 -2.99
CA LEU A 102 6.69 2.15 -3.41
C LEU A 102 8.00 1.86 -2.67
N LYS A 103 8.85 2.89 -2.46
CA LYS A 103 10.09 2.75 -1.67
C LYS A 103 9.80 2.37 -0.21
N LYS A 104 8.78 2.99 0.41
CA LYS A 104 8.32 2.62 1.76
C LYS A 104 7.75 1.19 1.77
N ARG A 105 7.00 0.76 0.75
CA ARG A 105 6.54 -0.63 0.64
C ARG A 105 7.72 -1.61 0.60
N CYS A 106 8.78 -1.27 -0.13
CA CYS A 106 9.95 -2.13 -0.24
C CYS A 106 10.60 -2.44 1.11
N SER A 107 10.60 -1.53 2.10
CA SER A 107 11.18 -1.84 3.42
C SER A 107 10.38 -2.90 4.18
N ASN A 108 9.11 -3.11 3.83
CA ASN A 108 8.21 -4.03 4.52
C ASN A 108 8.07 -5.38 3.79
N LEU A 109 8.66 -5.53 2.60
CA LEU A 109 8.61 -6.77 1.83
C LEU A 109 9.74 -7.72 2.25
N LEU A 110 9.39 -8.98 2.48
CA LEU A 110 10.37 -10.04 2.81
C LEU A 110 11.17 -10.47 1.57
N SER A 111 10.51 -10.60 0.42
CA SER A 111 11.13 -11.06 -0.84
C SER A 111 12.05 -9.99 -1.46
N ALA A 112 13.34 -10.30 -1.56
CA ALA A 112 14.34 -9.46 -2.22
C ALA A 112 14.00 -9.23 -3.70
N ALA A 113 13.63 -10.30 -4.42
CA ALA A 113 13.24 -10.22 -5.82
C ALA A 113 12.06 -9.27 -6.04
N CYS A 114 11.04 -9.30 -5.18
CA CYS A 114 9.91 -8.38 -5.27
C CYS A 114 10.32 -6.92 -5.02
N ARG A 115 11.20 -6.67 -4.02
CA ARG A 115 11.73 -5.33 -3.75
C ARG A 115 12.47 -4.77 -4.97
N GLU A 116 13.33 -5.58 -5.57
CA GLU A 116 14.10 -5.20 -6.75
C GLU A 116 13.19 -4.89 -7.94
N GLN A 117 12.22 -5.75 -8.23
CA GLN A 117 11.25 -5.52 -9.30
C GLN A 117 10.50 -4.19 -9.12
N ILE A 118 10.00 -3.91 -7.91
CA ILE A 118 9.31 -2.64 -7.63
C ILE A 118 10.23 -1.44 -7.86
N LEU A 119 11.47 -1.50 -7.40
CA LEU A 119 12.44 -0.41 -7.57
C LEU A 119 12.75 -0.19 -9.05
N VAL A 120 13.02 -1.26 -9.81
CA VAL A 120 13.28 -1.20 -11.25
C VAL A 120 12.10 -0.58 -11.99
N TRP A 121 10.88 -1.10 -11.81
CA TRP A 121 9.70 -0.60 -12.50
C TRP A 121 9.34 0.83 -12.10
N SER A 122 9.57 1.23 -10.84
CA SER A 122 9.41 2.62 -10.41
C SER A 122 10.41 3.56 -11.09
N GLY A 123 11.64 3.10 -11.32
CA GLY A 123 12.67 3.83 -12.06
C GLY A 123 12.31 3.98 -13.54
N VAL A 124 11.86 2.89 -14.17
CA VAL A 124 11.36 2.90 -15.54
C VAL A 124 10.23 3.91 -15.69
N LEU A 125 9.21 3.83 -14.82
CA LEU A 125 8.07 4.76 -14.84
C LEU A 125 8.52 6.23 -14.74
N GLN A 126 9.46 6.54 -13.83
CA GLN A 126 9.99 7.90 -13.70
C GLN A 126 10.69 8.38 -14.97
N ASN A 127 11.53 7.53 -15.57
CA ASN A 127 12.28 7.87 -16.78
C ASN A 127 11.35 8.00 -18.01
N SER A 128 10.27 7.22 -18.06
CA SER A 128 9.27 7.29 -19.12
C SER A 128 8.52 8.63 -19.16
N VAL A 129 8.42 9.37 -18.04
CA VAL A 129 7.77 10.70 -18.03
C VAL A 129 8.52 11.69 -18.93
N ALA A 130 9.85 11.71 -18.88
CA ALA A 130 10.67 12.58 -19.73
C ALA A 130 10.52 12.21 -21.21
N SER A 131 10.52 10.91 -21.50
CA SER A 131 10.33 10.39 -22.87
C SER A 131 8.95 10.76 -23.42
N LEU A 132 7.90 10.62 -22.61
CA LEU A 132 6.53 11.01 -22.97
C LEU A 132 6.41 12.53 -23.22
N SER A 133 7.10 13.35 -22.42
CA SER A 133 7.15 14.80 -22.62
C SER A 133 7.73 15.17 -23.98
N LEU A 134 8.90 14.59 -24.32
CA LEU A 134 9.54 14.83 -25.60
C LEU A 134 8.67 14.36 -26.77
N ALA A 135 8.10 13.16 -26.68
CA ALA A 135 7.22 12.61 -27.71
C ALA A 135 5.98 13.50 -27.93
N THR A 136 5.33 13.94 -26.85
CA THR A 136 4.12 14.78 -26.94
C THR A 136 4.43 16.17 -27.51
N GLN A 137 5.56 16.76 -27.13
CA GLN A 137 6.01 18.03 -27.71
C GLN A 137 6.34 17.89 -29.20
N THR A 138 6.98 16.79 -29.59
CA THR A 138 7.33 16.49 -30.99
C THR A 138 6.07 16.33 -31.83
N ARG A 139 5.09 15.56 -31.35
CA ARG A 139 3.77 15.43 -31.98
C ARG A 139 3.05 16.76 -32.16
N LEU A 140 3.10 17.63 -31.16
CA LEU A 140 2.46 18.95 -31.22
C LEU A 140 3.17 19.91 -32.19
N LYS A 141 4.50 19.76 -32.36
CA LYS A 141 5.31 20.56 -33.29
C LYS A 141 5.19 20.08 -34.73
N TYR A 142 5.09 18.76 -34.96
CA TYR A 142 5.08 18.13 -36.29
C TYR A 142 3.79 17.32 -36.50
N ARG A 143 2.63 18.00 -36.51
CA ARG A 143 1.31 17.34 -36.55
C ARG A 143 1.07 16.43 -37.77
N ASP A 144 1.70 16.75 -38.89
CA ASP A 144 1.54 16.02 -40.15
C ASP A 144 2.52 14.85 -40.31
N ASN A 145 3.48 14.70 -39.39
CA ASN A 145 4.43 13.60 -39.42
C ASN A 145 3.80 12.34 -38.79
N LEU A 146 3.54 11.32 -39.62
CA LEU A 146 3.02 10.03 -39.17
C LEU A 146 3.94 9.32 -38.18
N ALA A 147 5.26 9.53 -38.24
CA ALA A 147 6.22 8.95 -37.30
C ALA A 147 6.22 9.63 -35.92
N ALA A 148 5.54 10.78 -35.79
CA ALA A 148 5.41 11.52 -34.54
C ALA A 148 4.05 11.29 -33.85
N LYS A 149 3.18 10.45 -34.40
CA LYS A 149 1.88 10.07 -33.81
C LYS A 149 2.02 8.93 -32.82
#